data_AF-A0A1C5FHU9-F1
#
_entry.id   AF-A0A1C5FHU9-F1
#
_cell.length_a   1.000
_cell.length_b   1.000
_cell.length_c   1.000
_cell.angle_alpha   90.00
_cell.angle_beta   90.00
_cell.angle_gamma   90.00
#
_symmetry.space_group_name_H-M   'P 1'
#
loop_
_entity.id
_entity.type
_entity.pdbx_description
1 polymer ?
#
loop_
_entity_poly.entity_id
_entity_poly.type
_entity_poly.pdbx_seq_one_letter_code
_entity_poly.pdbx_strand_id
1 'polypeptide(L)'
;MSTQLRDTAAELAQVLWREHTLYRERSGGVVIRGEHVRRWISLAPAGGRDEILVRAGRILDGGTTAPARSEAIVSLSAGTGVLAAACRRLLAEAAADVTPTAPRAGASDGGGRSGRPGRSGRSDRSARPAKPARATRSGRGSRAGRGRARMPFSSWVIVVCVTGIFALYAYNTMSGR
;
A
#
# COMPACT_ATOMS: atom_id res chain seq x y z
N MET A 1 -24.42 -1.61 -2.81
CA MET A 1 -23.41 -1.07 -1.88
C MET A 1 -21.97 -1.31 -2.35
N SER A 2 -21.56 -2.53 -2.71
CA SER A 2 -20.17 -2.78 -3.16
C SER A 2 -19.76 -2.01 -4.44
N THR A 3 -20.68 -1.85 -5.40
CA THR A 3 -20.48 -1.00 -6.60
C THR A 3 -20.33 0.46 -6.22
N GLN A 4 -21.31 1.01 -5.49
CA GLN A 4 -21.26 2.38 -4.96
C GLN A 4 -19.97 2.68 -4.18
N LEU A 5 -19.52 1.74 -3.34
CA LEU A 5 -18.28 1.88 -2.56
C LEU A 5 -17.05 1.91 -3.47
N ARG A 6 -17.04 1.10 -4.55
CA ARG A 6 -15.99 1.12 -5.56
C ARG A 6 -15.96 2.43 -6.35
N ASP A 7 -17.12 2.94 -6.75
CA ASP A 7 -17.23 4.20 -7.49
C ASP A 7 -16.77 5.37 -6.63
N THR A 8 -17.25 5.42 -5.38
CA THR A 8 -16.80 6.40 -4.38
C THR A 8 -15.29 6.30 -4.13
N ALA A 9 -14.75 5.09 -4.02
CA ALA A 9 -13.31 4.87 -3.86
C ALA A 9 -12.51 5.39 -5.07
N ALA A 10 -13.03 5.22 -6.28
CA ALA A 10 -12.39 5.71 -7.50
C ALA A 10 -12.38 7.24 -7.55
N GLU A 11 -13.49 7.89 -7.20
CA GLU A 11 -13.54 9.36 -7.11
C GLU A 11 -12.58 9.89 -6.03
N LEU A 12 -12.61 9.29 -4.83
CA LEU A 12 -11.69 9.65 -3.76
C LEU A 12 -10.23 9.52 -4.17
N ALA A 13 -9.88 8.43 -4.87
CA ALA A 13 -8.51 8.17 -5.27
C ALA A 13 -7.97 9.29 -6.18
N GLN A 14 -8.80 9.81 -7.09
CA GLN A 14 -8.44 10.93 -7.95
C GLN A 14 -8.24 12.24 -7.18
N VAL A 15 -9.05 12.47 -6.14
CA VAL A 15 -8.94 13.67 -5.29
C VAL A 15 -7.73 13.60 -4.36
N LEU A 16 -7.40 12.40 -3.85
CA LEU A 16 -6.33 12.21 -2.89
C LEU A 16 -4.96 12.17 -3.55
N TRP A 17 -4.84 11.48 -4.69
CA TRP A 17 -3.57 11.09 -5.26
C TRP A 17 -3.53 11.15 -6.79
N ARG A 18 -2.41 11.68 -7.32
CA ARG A 18 -2.15 11.70 -8.78
C ARG A 18 -1.97 10.30 -9.34
N GLU A 19 -1.25 9.43 -8.63
CA GLU A 19 -1.02 8.04 -9.01
C GLU A 19 -1.56 7.10 -7.94
N HIS A 20 -2.47 6.21 -8.32
CA HIS A 20 -3.11 5.30 -7.39
C HIS A 20 -3.44 3.95 -8.03
N THR A 21 -3.59 2.93 -7.19
CA THR A 21 -4.13 1.62 -7.58
C THR A 21 -5.27 1.25 -6.65
N LEU A 22 -6.33 0.65 -7.21
CA LEU A 22 -7.50 0.21 -6.47
C LEU A 22 -7.54 -1.32 -6.44
N TYR A 23 -7.71 -1.87 -5.25
CA TYR A 23 -7.89 -3.31 -5.04
C TYR A 23 -9.21 -3.57 -4.34
N ARG A 24 -9.87 -4.67 -4.72
CA ARG A 24 -11.06 -5.16 -4.03
C ARG A 24 -10.66 -6.20 -3.00
N GLU A 25 -11.13 -6.04 -1.78
CA GLU A 25 -10.96 -7.04 -0.72
C GLU A 25 -12.03 -8.12 -0.80
N ARG A 26 -11.72 -9.32 -0.27
CA ARG A 26 -12.67 -10.44 -0.19
C ARG A 26 -13.85 -10.16 0.73
N SER A 27 -13.67 -9.27 1.71
CA SER A 27 -14.67 -8.73 2.62
C SER A 27 -15.69 -7.79 1.95
N GLY A 28 -15.49 -7.45 0.68
CA GLY A 28 -16.33 -6.46 -0.03
C GLY A 28 -15.89 -5.02 0.16
N GLY A 29 -14.77 -4.77 0.85
CA GLY A 29 -14.10 -3.48 0.92
C GLY A 29 -13.24 -3.16 -0.31
N VAL A 30 -12.73 -1.93 -0.36
CA VAL A 30 -11.83 -1.44 -1.41
C VAL A 30 -10.62 -0.78 -0.76
N VAL A 31 -9.43 -1.09 -1.27
CA VAL A 31 -8.17 -0.47 -0.85
C VAL A 31 -7.68 0.45 -1.95
N ILE A 32 -7.39 1.69 -1.58
CA ILE A 32 -6.70 2.68 -2.41
C ILE A 32 -5.24 2.68 -1.98
N ARG A 33 -4.33 2.50 -2.94
CA ARG A 33 -2.90 2.46 -2.70
C ARG A 33 -2.19 3.56 -3.48
N GLY A 34 -1.48 4.44 -2.76
CA GLY A 34 -0.65 5.48 -3.32
C GLY A 34 0.83 5.14 -3.13
N GLU A 35 1.41 4.38 -4.05
CA GLU A 35 2.81 3.95 -3.97
C GLU A 35 3.77 5.13 -3.90
N HIS A 36 3.53 6.16 -4.71
CA HIS A 36 4.34 7.38 -4.78
C HIS A 36 4.42 8.14 -3.44
N VAL A 37 3.38 8.06 -2.60
CA VAL A 37 3.37 8.65 -1.25
C VAL A 37 3.59 7.62 -0.13
N ARG A 38 3.76 6.33 -0.48
CA ARG A 38 3.89 5.21 0.46
C ARG A 38 2.73 5.14 1.48
N ARG A 39 1.50 5.44 1.04
CA ARG A 39 0.29 5.41 1.89
C ARG A 39 -0.81 4.58 1.27
N TRP A 40 -1.68 4.04 2.13
CA TRP A 40 -2.87 3.30 1.72
C TRP A 40 -4.08 3.69 2.57
N ILE A 41 -5.27 3.57 1.97
CA ILE A 41 -6.57 3.72 2.62
C ILE A 41 -7.42 2.50 2.29
N SER A 42 -8.13 1.92 3.27
CA SER A 42 -9.20 0.94 3.00
C SER A 42 -10.56 1.51 3.39
N LEU A 43 -11.56 1.13 2.60
CA LEU A 43 -12.96 1.47 2.77
C LEU A 43 -13.72 0.15 2.87
N ALA A 44 -14.40 -0.09 3.99
CA ALA A 44 -15.19 -1.30 4.21
C ALA A 44 -16.57 -0.94 4.77
N PRO A 45 -17.62 -1.73 4.51
CA PRO A 45 -18.91 -1.53 5.18
C PRO A 45 -18.76 -1.65 6.71
N ALA A 46 -19.31 -0.72 7.48
CA ALA A 46 -19.21 -0.71 8.96
C ALA A 46 -20.37 -1.42 9.68
N GLY A 47 -21.36 -1.93 8.95
CA GLY A 47 -22.55 -2.61 9.49
C GLY A 47 -23.77 -1.71 9.58
N GLY A 48 -23.61 -0.40 9.74
CA GLY A 48 -24.68 0.60 9.64
C GLY A 48 -25.15 0.81 8.18
N ARG A 49 -26.39 1.27 8.01
CA ARG A 49 -26.90 1.69 6.70
C ARG A 49 -26.12 2.93 6.28
N ASP A 50 -25.46 2.85 5.12
CA ASP A 50 -24.68 3.96 4.55
C ASP A 50 -23.38 4.31 5.32
N GLU A 51 -22.99 3.50 6.31
CA GLU A 51 -21.75 3.69 7.07
C GLU A 51 -20.60 2.87 6.51
N ILE A 52 -19.43 3.50 6.44
CA ILE A 52 -18.17 2.87 6.03
C ILE A 52 -17.09 3.08 7.09
N LEU A 53 -16.34 2.01 7.33
CA LEU A 53 -15.10 2.03 8.08
C LEU A 53 -13.99 2.43 7.11
N VAL A 54 -13.36 3.56 7.41
CA VAL A 54 -12.18 4.07 6.72
C VAL A 54 -10.97 3.78 7.58
N ARG A 55 -9.96 3.13 7.01
CA ARG A 55 -8.69 2.85 7.70
C ARG A 55 -7.54 3.38 6.87
N ALA A 56 -6.55 3.97 7.52
CA ALA A 56 -5.37 4.52 6.87
C ALA A 56 -4.09 3.93 7.44
N GLY A 57 -3.09 3.80 6.57
CA GLY A 57 -1.79 3.28 6.95
C GLY A 57 -0.68 3.61 5.97
N ARG A 58 0.50 3.05 6.24
CA ARG A 58 1.69 3.19 5.40
C ARG A 58 1.98 1.93 4.60
N ILE A 59 2.63 2.12 3.47
CA ILE A 59 3.22 1.05 2.68
C ILE A 59 4.67 0.90 3.15
N LEU A 60 5.06 -0.33 3.48
CA LEU A 60 6.42 -0.67 3.88
C LEU A 60 7.31 -0.88 2.66
N ASP A 61 8.62 -0.80 2.89
CA ASP A 61 9.60 -1.21 1.89
C ASP A 61 9.37 -2.69 1.52
N GLY A 62 9.29 -2.97 0.22
CA GLY A 62 8.87 -4.28 -0.31
C GLY A 62 7.38 -4.36 -0.68
N GLY A 63 6.62 -3.28 -0.50
CA GLY A 63 5.27 -3.16 -1.03
C GLY A 63 4.20 -3.89 -0.23
N THR A 64 4.48 -4.22 1.03
CA THR A 64 3.49 -4.71 1.98
C THR A 64 2.77 -3.54 2.65
N THR A 65 1.47 -3.66 2.86
CA THR A 65 0.70 -2.66 3.61
C THR A 65 0.88 -2.93 5.10
N ALA A 66 1.39 -1.94 5.84
CA ALA A 66 1.43 -2.01 7.30
C ALA A 66 0.00 -2.07 7.86
N PRO A 67 -0.20 -2.61 9.09
CA PRO A 67 -1.48 -2.51 9.78
C PRO A 67 -2.00 -1.06 9.83
N ALA A 68 -3.32 -0.91 9.85
CA ALA A 68 -3.96 0.38 10.02
C ALA A 68 -3.50 1.01 11.34
N ARG A 69 -3.20 2.31 11.30
CA ARG A 69 -2.85 3.09 12.50
C ARG A 69 -3.95 4.04 12.91
N SER A 70 -4.77 4.46 11.95
CA SER A 70 -5.87 5.38 12.16
C SER A 70 -7.12 4.86 11.47
N GLU A 71 -8.25 4.90 12.15
CA GLU A 71 -9.53 4.39 11.67
C GLU A 71 -10.67 5.35 12.05
N ALA A 72 -11.68 5.47 11.20
CA ALA A 72 -12.91 6.21 11.50
C ALA A 72 -14.11 5.63 10.75
N ILE A 73 -15.30 5.78 11.33
CA ILE A 73 -16.56 5.50 10.64
C ILE A 73 -17.08 6.80 10.03
N VAL A 74 -17.46 6.74 8.76
CA VAL A 74 -17.95 7.89 7.98
C VAL A 74 -19.21 7.47 7.22
N SER A 75 -20.15 8.39 7.04
CA SER A 75 -21.32 8.17 6.17
C SER A 75 -20.96 8.43 4.71
N LEU A 76 -21.39 7.54 3.81
CA LEU A 76 -21.22 7.69 2.36
C LEU A 76 -22.07 8.86 1.80
N SER A 77 -23.25 9.12 2.37
CA SER A 77 -24.14 10.20 1.96
C SER A 77 -23.64 11.61 2.33
N ALA A 78 -22.60 11.73 3.17
CA ALA A 78 -21.94 13.00 3.46
C ALA A 78 -21.20 13.58 2.23
N GLY A 79 -21.01 12.78 1.18
CA GLY A 79 -20.41 13.19 -0.08
C GLY A 79 -18.87 13.11 -0.11
N THR A 80 -18.33 13.08 -1.32
CA THR A 80 -16.91 12.81 -1.60
C THR A 80 -15.96 13.84 -0.96
N GLY A 81 -16.39 15.11 -0.83
CA GLY A 81 -15.58 16.18 -0.22
C GLY A 81 -15.32 15.96 1.28
N VAL A 82 -16.37 15.62 2.05
CA VAL A 82 -16.28 15.32 3.48
C VAL A 82 -15.43 14.07 3.70
N LEU A 83 -15.68 13.04 2.89
CA LEU A 83 -14.94 11.79 2.96
C LEU A 83 -13.45 11.99 2.61
N ALA A 84 -13.13 12.80 1.61
CA ALA A 84 -11.75 13.17 1.29
C ALA A 84 -11.08 13.93 2.44
N ALA A 85 -11.80 14.83 3.12
CA ALA A 85 -11.27 15.53 4.29
C ALA A 85 -10.98 14.55 5.46
N ALA A 86 -11.89 13.62 5.74
CA ALA A 86 -11.68 12.57 6.73
C ALA A 86 -10.47 11.69 6.39
N CYS A 87 -10.35 11.25 5.13
CA CYS A 87 -9.21 10.48 4.63
C CYS A 87 -7.89 11.24 4.80
N ARG A 88 -7.83 12.53 4.46
CA ARG A 88 -6.65 13.36 4.66
C ARG A 88 -6.27 13.48 6.13
N ARG A 89 -7.27 13.62 7.02
CA ARG A 89 -7.05 13.65 8.47
C ARG A 89 -6.43 12.35 8.97
N LEU A 90 -7.01 11.20 8.61
CA LEU A 90 -6.50 9.87 8.98
C LEU A 90 -5.09 9.61 8.43
N LEU A 91 -4.80 10.05 7.21
CA LEU A 91 -3.46 9.94 6.63
C LEU A 91 -2.42 10.80 7.39
N ALA A 92 -2.82 11.99 7.85
CA ALA A 92 -1.98 12.85 8.66
C ALA A 92 -1.74 12.26 10.06
N GLU A 93 -2.77 11.74 10.71
CA GLU A 93 -2.67 11.01 11.98
C GLU A 93 -1.70 9.81 11.84
N ALA A 94 -1.89 8.98 10.82
CA ALA A 94 -1.00 7.85 10.53
C ALA A 94 0.43 8.26 10.12
N ALA A 95 0.67 9.53 9.81
CA ALA A 95 2.02 10.06 9.57
C ALA A 95 2.69 10.54 10.86
N ALA A 96 1.93 11.12 11.80
CA ALA A 96 2.44 11.64 13.06
C ALA A 96 3.04 10.54 13.96
N ASP A 97 2.45 9.35 13.96
CA ASP A 97 2.91 8.18 14.73
C ASP A 97 4.32 7.67 14.36
N VAL A 98 4.90 8.15 13.25
CA VAL A 98 6.21 7.71 12.75
C VAL A 98 7.35 8.58 13.28
N THR A 99 7.04 9.71 13.92
CA THR A 99 8.08 10.61 14.44
C THR A 99 8.85 9.88 15.54
N PRO A 100 10.14 9.53 15.34
CA PRO A 100 10.92 8.92 16.40
C PRO A 100 10.99 9.93 17.54
N THR A 101 10.54 9.55 18.72
CA THR A 101 10.86 10.27 19.95
C THR A 101 12.37 10.44 19.96
N ALA A 102 12.85 11.67 19.77
CA ALA A 102 14.28 11.97 19.84
C ALA A 102 14.80 11.38 21.16
N PRO A 103 15.93 10.65 21.16
CA PRO A 103 16.49 10.15 22.40
C PRO A 103 16.73 11.37 23.29
N ARG A 104 16.15 11.35 24.49
CA ARG A 104 16.53 12.28 25.56
C ARG A 104 18.02 12.08 25.79
N ALA A 105 18.82 12.90 25.13
CA ALA A 105 20.23 13.08 25.45
C ALA A 105 20.27 13.78 26.81
N GLY A 106 20.64 13.04 27.85
CA GLY A 106 20.88 13.61 29.17
C GLY A 106 20.59 12.65 30.32
N ALA A 107 21.50 11.70 30.55
CA ALA A 107 21.95 11.32 31.89
C ALA A 107 23.09 10.30 31.75
N SER A 108 24.30 10.80 32.02
CA SER A 108 25.56 10.07 32.08
C SER A 108 25.63 9.23 33.36
N ASP A 109 26.01 7.96 33.25
CA ASP A 109 26.63 7.17 34.31
C ASP A 109 27.42 6.04 33.61
N GLY A 110 28.72 5.80 33.80
CA GLY A 110 29.63 6.25 34.85
C GLY A 110 30.36 5.05 35.47
N GLY A 111 31.28 4.40 34.74
CA GLY A 111 32.25 3.43 35.29
C GLY A 111 31.71 2.02 35.61
N GLY A 112 32.47 0.93 35.66
CA GLY A 112 33.91 0.72 35.65
C GLY A 112 34.27 -0.77 35.53
N ARG A 113 35.58 -1.01 35.45
CA ARG A 113 36.34 -2.20 35.01
C ARG A 113 36.28 -3.48 35.90
N SER A 114 36.53 -4.60 35.22
CA SER A 114 37.46 -5.73 35.55
C SER A 114 37.23 -6.65 36.77
N GLY A 115 37.23 -7.97 36.50
CA GLY A 115 37.55 -9.03 37.46
C GLY A 115 37.44 -10.43 36.82
N ARG A 116 38.54 -11.19 36.81
CA ARG A 116 38.78 -12.45 36.04
C ARG A 116 38.63 -13.70 36.96
N PRO A 117 39.12 -14.92 36.64
CA PRO A 117 38.33 -16.14 36.37
C PRO A 117 38.60 -17.35 37.32
N GLY A 118 37.86 -18.46 37.18
CA GLY A 118 38.24 -19.81 37.66
C GLY A 118 37.20 -20.85 37.16
N ARG A 119 37.45 -21.95 36.44
CA ARG A 119 38.48 -23.01 36.27
C ARG A 119 38.03 -24.34 36.91
N SER A 120 38.12 -25.41 36.10
CA SER A 120 38.07 -26.87 36.35
C SER A 120 36.69 -27.56 36.27
N GLY A 121 36.49 -28.74 35.65
CA GLY A 121 37.36 -29.72 34.95
C GLY A 121 36.59 -30.36 33.76
N ARG A 122 37.23 -30.78 32.64
CA ARG A 122 38.01 -32.02 32.40
C ARG A 122 37.11 -33.28 32.48
N SER A 123 37.04 -34.25 31.56
CA SER A 123 37.33 -34.45 30.13
C SER A 123 37.00 -35.93 29.85
N ASP A 124 36.34 -36.29 28.75
CA ASP A 124 36.63 -37.49 27.90
C ASP A 124 35.55 -37.58 26.80
N ARG A 125 35.89 -37.40 25.50
CA ARG A 125 36.26 -38.44 24.49
C ARG A 125 35.22 -39.56 24.42
N SER A 126 34.62 -39.94 23.30
CA SER A 126 34.89 -39.81 21.86
C SER A 126 33.60 -40.23 21.14
N ALA A 127 33.10 -39.53 20.13
CA ALA A 127 33.28 -39.96 18.74
C ALA A 127 32.78 -38.88 17.76
N ARG A 128 33.61 -38.57 16.77
CA ARG A 128 33.22 -38.03 15.45
C ARG A 128 33.20 -39.22 14.48
N PRO A 129 32.51 -39.20 13.31
CA PRO A 129 32.43 -38.09 12.34
C PRO A 129 30.95 -37.88 11.86
N ALA A 130 30.52 -36.98 10.97
CA ALA A 130 31.12 -36.17 9.92
C ALA A 130 30.22 -34.93 9.68
N LYS A 131 30.83 -33.82 9.23
CA LYS A 131 30.19 -32.72 8.48
C LYS A 131 30.47 -33.00 6.99
N PRO A 132 29.63 -32.55 6.02
CA PRO A 132 29.59 -31.13 5.58
C PRO A 132 28.14 -30.65 5.27
N ALA A 133 27.73 -29.40 5.50
CA ALA A 133 28.16 -28.12 4.93
C ALA A 133 28.04 -28.02 3.40
N ARG A 134 27.50 -26.88 2.94
CA ARG A 134 27.43 -26.34 1.56
C ARG A 134 26.31 -26.94 0.68
N ALA A 135 25.66 -26.20 -0.21
CA ALA A 135 26.02 -24.97 -0.92
C ALA A 135 24.69 -24.26 -1.31
N THR A 136 24.53 -22.95 -1.12
CA THR A 136 24.96 -21.89 -2.06
C THR A 136 24.82 -22.24 -3.53
N ARG A 137 24.10 -21.36 -4.24
CA ARG A 137 24.53 -20.56 -5.41
C ARG A 137 23.72 -20.73 -6.70
N SER A 138 23.23 -19.56 -7.12
CA SER A 138 23.33 -18.99 -8.47
C SER A 138 22.67 -19.78 -9.59
N GLY A 139 21.60 -19.23 -10.15
CA GLY A 139 21.74 -18.47 -11.40
C GLY A 139 21.21 -19.36 -12.53
N ARG A 140 20.86 -18.89 -13.71
CA ARG A 140 20.87 -17.58 -14.34
C ARG A 140 20.09 -17.81 -15.63
N GLY A 141 19.05 -17.03 -15.88
CA GLY A 141 18.57 -16.67 -17.21
C GLY A 141 17.99 -17.76 -18.11
N SER A 142 16.74 -17.57 -18.50
CA SER A 142 16.38 -17.70 -19.92
C SER A 142 15.80 -16.38 -20.41
N ARG A 143 16.48 -15.87 -21.43
CA ARG A 143 16.24 -14.63 -22.16
C ARG A 143 15.15 -14.85 -23.22
N ALA A 144 14.68 -13.70 -23.70
CA ALA A 144 14.22 -13.47 -25.07
C ALA A 144 12.79 -13.93 -25.42
N GLY A 145 11.86 -12.98 -25.24
CA GLY A 145 10.71 -12.80 -26.10
C GLY A 145 10.64 -11.34 -26.55
N ARG A 146 11.51 -10.93 -27.48
CA ARG A 146 11.27 -9.75 -28.31
C ARG A 146 10.09 -10.09 -29.20
N GLY A 147 8.94 -9.48 -28.96
CA GLY A 147 7.76 -9.66 -29.80
C GLY A 147 6.76 -8.55 -29.53
N ARG A 148 6.61 -7.66 -30.50
CA ARG A 148 5.63 -6.56 -30.55
C ARG A 148 4.36 -6.89 -29.76
N ALA A 149 4.17 -6.26 -28.60
CA ALA A 149 2.85 -6.19 -28.00
C ALA A 149 2.04 -5.22 -28.86
N ARG A 150 1.39 -5.78 -29.90
CA ARG A 150 0.19 -5.15 -30.46
C ARG A 150 -0.71 -4.87 -29.26
N MET A 151 -1.20 -3.63 -29.16
CA MET A 151 -2.15 -3.22 -28.14
C MET A 151 -3.21 -4.33 -27.98
N PRO A 152 -3.48 -4.82 -26.74
CA PRO A 152 -4.54 -5.80 -26.54
C PRO A 152 -5.82 -5.24 -27.16
N PHE A 153 -6.54 -6.04 -27.96
CA PHE A 153 -7.68 -5.59 -28.78
C PHE A 153 -8.74 -4.80 -27.99
N SER A 154 -8.84 -5.03 -26.67
CA SER A 154 -9.68 -4.26 -25.74
C SER A 154 -9.29 -2.78 -25.61
N SER A 155 -8.02 -2.45 -25.81
CA SER A 155 -7.50 -1.07 -25.81
C SER A 155 -7.88 -0.30 -27.08
N TRP A 156 -8.12 -0.99 -28.21
CA TRP A 156 -8.48 -0.31 -29.46
C TRP A 156 -9.95 0.12 -29.49
N VAL A 157 -10.84 -0.68 -28.89
CA VAL A 157 -12.27 -0.34 -28.75
C VAL A 157 -12.45 0.97 -27.98
N ILE A 158 -11.67 1.19 -26.93
CA ILE A 158 -11.71 2.43 -26.15
C ILE A 158 -11.29 3.63 -27.01
N VAL A 159 -10.22 3.50 -27.80
CA VAL A 159 -9.76 4.57 -28.69
C VAL A 159 -10.80 4.90 -29.76
N VAL A 160 -11.41 3.89 -30.40
CA VAL A 160 -12.48 4.09 -31.39
C VAL A 160 -13.70 4.76 -30.74
N CYS A 161 -14.08 4.34 -29.53
CA CYS A 161 -15.23 4.89 -28.83
C CYS A 161 -15.01 6.36 -28.43
N VAL A 162 -13.85 6.69 -27.86
CA VAL A 162 -13.49 8.08 -27.50
C VAL A 162 -13.41 8.97 -28.75
N THR A 163 -12.83 8.46 -29.84
CA THR A 163 -12.74 9.22 -31.11
C THR A 163 -14.12 9.48 -31.70
N GLY A 164 -15.03 8.49 -31.65
CA GLY A 164 -16.41 8.63 -32.11
C GLY A 164 -17.20 9.66 -31.31
N ILE A 165 -17.07 9.65 -29.97
CA ILE A 165 -17.71 10.65 -29.10
C ILE A 165 -17.20 12.06 -29.43
N PHE A 166 -15.88 12.21 -29.65
CA PHE A 166 -15.28 13.51 -29.97
C PHE A 166 -15.74 14.04 -31.33
N ALA A 167 -15.81 13.17 -32.34
CA ALA A 167 -16.33 13.51 -33.66
C ALA A 167 -17.81 13.89 -33.61
N LEU A 168 -18.63 13.17 -32.85
CA LEU A 168 -20.05 13.48 -32.66
C LEU A 168 -20.24 14.82 -31.96
N TYR A 169 -19.42 15.11 -30.95
CA TYR A 169 -19.46 16.38 -30.24
C TYR A 169 -19.07 17.55 -31.17
N ALA A 170 -17.98 17.39 -31.92
CA ALA A 170 -17.56 18.39 -32.91
C ALA A 170 -18.63 18.61 -33.99
N TYR A 171 -19.23 17.53 -34.50
CA TYR A 171 -20.30 17.61 -35.48
C TYR A 171 -21.53 18.34 -34.93
N ASN A 172 -22.01 18.00 -33.73
CA ASN A 172 -23.12 18.73 -33.11
C ASN A 172 -22.80 20.20 -32.85
N THR A 173 -21.55 20.54 -32.48
CA THR A 173 -21.15 21.95 -32.32
C THR A 173 -21.04 22.71 -33.64
N MET A 174 -20.73 22.03 -34.75
CA MET A 174 -20.62 22.64 -36.08
C MET A 174 -21.94 22.68 -36.85
N SER A 175 -22.82 21.69 -36.62
CA SER A 175 -24.14 21.55 -37.26
C SER A 175 -25.28 22.15 -36.44
N GLY A 176 -25.02 22.55 -35.18
CA GLY A 176 -25.94 23.30 -34.33
C GLY A 176 -25.95 24.82 -34.57
N ARG A 177 -25.57 25.25 -35.78
CA ARG A 177 -25.77 26.61 -36.31
C ARG A 177 -26.73 26.54 -37.48
#